data_AF-A0A1W9MTQ6-F1
#
_entry.id   AF-A0A1W9MTQ6-F1
#
_cell.length_a   1.000
_cell.length_b   1.000
_cell.length_c   1.000
_cell.angle_alpha   90.00
_cell.angle_beta   90.00
_cell.angle_gamma   90.00
#
_symmetry.space_group_name_H-M   'P 1'
#
loop_
_entity.id
_entity.type
_entity.pdbx_description
1 polymer ?
#
loop_
_entity_poly.entity_id
_entity_poly.type
_entity_poly.pdbx_seq_one_letter_code
_entity_poly.pdbx_strand_id
1 'polypeptide(L)'
;MLVADFGANGLYLFDGATWLGLSAWNPENILADEETVFADFGANGLWKYDGKSWTVLSDWNPENFAAYKGGLIADFGANGIFFYYDGTWTGTTNWNPENIVSQNGIAAADFGANGLWEHNGETWVGLSGWNPESMMIWEINLAADFGASGIWNYDGKTWTGLVGWDAEKMEPIDF
;
A
#
# COMPACT_ATOMS: atom_id res chain seq x y z
N MET A 1 -17.34 3.17 -10.47
CA MET A 1 -16.92 4.54 -10.13
C MET A 1 -15.42 4.65 -10.35
N LEU A 2 -14.87 5.84 -10.56
CA LEU A 2 -13.43 6.06 -10.75
C LEU A 2 -13.02 7.32 -10.00
N VAL A 3 -11.97 7.24 -9.19
CA VAL A 3 -11.33 8.41 -8.60
C VAL A 3 -10.11 8.75 -9.43
N ALA A 4 -9.93 10.03 -9.77
CA ALA A 4 -8.81 10.49 -10.55
C ALA A 4 -8.21 11.77 -9.95
N ASP A 5 -6.90 11.74 -9.79
CA ASP A 5 -6.09 12.91 -9.52
C ASP A 5 -5.74 13.62 -10.84
N PHE A 6 -6.08 14.90 -10.94
CA PHE A 6 -5.76 15.76 -12.09
C PHE A 6 -4.62 16.75 -11.78
N GLY A 7 -3.75 16.40 -10.84
CA GLY A 7 -2.61 17.20 -10.42
C GLY A 7 -3.07 18.46 -9.70
N ALA A 8 -2.52 19.60 -10.12
CA ALA A 8 -2.90 20.92 -9.59
C ALA A 8 -4.39 21.29 -9.80
N ASN A 9 -5.14 20.54 -10.60
CA ASN A 9 -6.58 20.76 -10.76
C ASN A 9 -7.42 20.05 -9.68
N GLY A 10 -6.83 19.14 -8.91
CA GLY A 10 -7.47 18.48 -7.76
C GLY A 10 -7.95 17.05 -8.01
N LEU A 11 -8.66 16.52 -7.01
CA LEU A 11 -9.13 15.15 -6.93
C LEU A 11 -10.63 15.06 -7.26
N TYR A 12 -11.01 14.18 -8.17
CA TYR A 12 -12.38 14.04 -8.66
C TYR A 12 -12.87 12.60 -8.66
N LEU A 13 -14.18 12.43 -8.54
CA LEU A 13 -14.90 11.16 -8.62
C LEU A 13 -15.80 11.15 -9.86
N PHE A 14 -15.65 10.15 -10.71
CA PHE A 14 -16.58 9.84 -11.80
C PHE A 14 -17.60 8.81 -11.32
N ASP A 15 -18.87 9.22 -11.28
CA ASP A 15 -20.00 8.40 -10.84
C ASP A 15 -20.56 7.46 -11.93
N GLY A 16 -19.98 7.50 -13.15
CA GLY A 16 -20.48 6.80 -14.33
C GLY A 16 -21.17 7.71 -15.35
N ALA A 17 -21.47 8.95 -14.98
CA ALA A 17 -22.07 9.96 -15.84
C ALA A 17 -21.39 11.33 -15.75
N THR A 18 -21.02 11.77 -14.54
CA THR A 18 -20.46 13.08 -14.27
C THR A 18 -19.24 13.02 -13.36
N TRP A 19 -18.40 14.06 -13.44
CA TRP A 19 -17.27 14.26 -12.53
C TRP A 19 -17.68 15.18 -11.38
N LEU A 20 -17.55 14.68 -10.15
CA LEU A 20 -17.71 15.42 -8.91
C LEU A 20 -16.34 15.80 -8.36
N GLY A 21 -16.09 17.08 -8.12
CA GLY A 21 -14.86 17.53 -7.44
C GLY A 21 -14.89 17.18 -5.95
N LEU A 22 -13.95 16.35 -5.51
CA LEU A 22 -13.82 15.94 -4.10
C LEU A 22 -12.94 16.90 -3.31
N SER A 23 -11.84 17.37 -3.92
CA SER A 23 -10.89 18.31 -3.30
C SER A 23 -10.19 19.14 -4.38
N ALA A 24 -9.82 20.37 -4.03
CA ALA A 24 -8.96 21.22 -4.85
C ALA A 24 -7.46 20.96 -4.63
N TRP A 25 -7.10 20.10 -3.67
CA TRP A 25 -5.71 19.73 -3.40
C TRP A 25 -5.25 18.59 -4.32
N ASN A 26 -3.96 18.62 -4.65
CA ASN A 26 -3.27 17.57 -5.39
C ASN A 26 -2.81 16.48 -4.40
N PRO A 27 -3.41 15.29 -4.39
CA PRO A 27 -2.91 14.19 -3.56
C PRO A 27 -1.57 13.65 -4.09
N GLU A 28 -0.73 13.16 -3.18
CA GLU A 28 0.50 12.43 -3.53
C GLU A 28 0.21 10.95 -3.78
N ASN A 29 -0.80 10.39 -3.09
CA ASN A 29 -1.27 9.02 -3.28
C ASN A 29 -2.77 8.88 -2.97
N ILE A 30 -3.46 7.96 -3.65
CA ILE A 30 -4.89 7.70 -3.52
C ILE A 30 -5.18 6.19 -3.42
N LEU A 31 -6.09 5.83 -2.53
CA LEU A 31 -6.68 4.49 -2.44
C LEU A 31 -8.19 4.65 -2.35
N ALA A 32 -8.94 3.93 -3.18
CA ALA A 32 -10.39 3.99 -3.15
C ALA A 32 -11.00 2.59 -3.17
N ASP A 33 -12.09 2.43 -2.42
CA ASP A 33 -13.02 1.32 -2.56
C ASP A 33 -14.38 1.84 -3.05
N GLU A 34 -15.44 1.02 -2.97
CA GLU A 34 -16.76 1.38 -3.48
C GLU A 34 -17.36 2.65 -2.82
N GLU A 35 -17.06 2.91 -1.54
CA GLU A 35 -17.70 3.96 -0.75
C GLU A 35 -16.72 4.95 -0.11
N THR A 36 -15.44 4.60 -0.05
CA THR A 36 -14.41 5.35 0.67
C THR A 36 -13.27 5.76 -0.25
N VAL A 37 -12.82 7.01 -0.11
CA VAL A 37 -11.57 7.48 -0.72
C VAL A 37 -10.61 7.87 0.39
N PHE A 38 -9.42 7.30 0.37
CA PHE A 38 -8.29 7.73 1.16
C PHE A 38 -7.35 8.52 0.25
N ALA A 39 -6.96 9.70 0.70
CA ALA A 39 -6.08 10.58 -0.05
C ALA A 39 -5.02 11.13 0.88
N ASP A 40 -3.77 10.92 0.49
CA ASP A 40 -2.64 11.61 1.08
C ASP A 40 -2.45 12.94 0.35
N PHE A 41 -2.58 14.05 1.09
CA PHE A 41 -2.40 15.40 0.58
C PHE A 41 -1.03 15.99 0.96
N GLY A 42 -0.03 15.12 1.10
CA GLY A 42 1.36 15.45 1.37
C GLY A 42 1.50 16.08 2.75
N ALA A 43 2.04 17.29 2.79
CA ALA A 43 2.18 18.06 4.04
C ALA A 43 0.84 18.37 4.75
N ASN A 44 -0.31 18.18 4.10
CA ASN A 44 -1.62 18.32 4.74
C ASN A 44 -2.14 17.01 5.36
N GLY A 45 -1.36 15.92 5.26
CA GLY A 45 -1.64 14.64 5.91
C GLY A 45 -2.54 13.71 5.12
N LEU A 46 -2.94 12.61 5.78
CA LEU A 46 -3.77 11.54 5.24
C LEU A 46 -5.24 11.73 5.66
N TRP A 47 -6.14 11.67 4.68
CA TRP A 47 -7.57 11.94 4.86
C TRP A 47 -8.45 10.81 4.33
N LYS A 48 -9.65 10.69 4.92
CA LYS A 48 -10.72 9.78 4.49
C LYS A 48 -11.96 10.57 4.07
N TYR A 49 -12.47 10.28 2.88
CA TYR A 49 -13.78 10.72 2.41
C TYR A 49 -14.77 9.55 2.51
N ASP A 50 -15.90 9.75 3.19
CA ASP A 50 -16.93 8.73 3.43
C ASP A 50 -18.12 8.80 2.44
N GLY A 51 -17.91 9.42 1.28
CA GLY A 51 -18.98 9.72 0.32
C GLY A 51 -19.76 11.00 0.64
N LYS A 52 -19.50 11.65 1.78
CA LYS A 52 -20.18 12.90 2.18
C LYS A 52 -19.20 13.97 2.66
N SER A 53 -18.24 13.60 3.48
CA SER A 53 -17.34 14.52 4.17
C SER A 53 -15.94 13.95 4.32
N TRP A 54 -14.96 14.85 4.40
CA TRP A 54 -13.57 14.52 4.69
C TRP A 54 -13.31 14.50 6.20
N THR A 55 -12.58 13.49 6.65
CA THR A 55 -12.05 13.36 8.02
C THR A 55 -10.54 13.21 7.95
N VAL A 56 -9.80 13.98 8.76
CA VAL A 56 -8.36 13.82 8.94
C VAL A 56 -8.10 12.49 9.65
N LEU A 57 -7.26 11.63 9.07
CA LEU A 57 -6.78 10.41 9.73
C LEU A 57 -5.44 10.63 10.43
N SER A 58 -4.55 11.42 9.84
CA SER A 58 -3.23 11.74 10.38
C SER A 58 -2.75 13.07 9.81
N ASP A 59 -2.06 13.86 10.63
CA ASP A 59 -1.36 15.07 10.18
C ASP A 59 0.02 14.74 9.54
N TRP A 60 0.43 13.47 9.55
CA TRP A 60 1.67 13.03 8.93
C TRP A 60 1.47 12.70 7.45
N ASN A 61 2.50 12.99 6.65
CA ASN A 61 2.59 12.58 5.26
C ASN A 61 3.06 11.10 5.19
N PRO A 62 2.22 10.13 4.81
CA PRO A 62 2.67 8.77 4.54
C PRO A 62 3.52 8.68 3.27
N GLU A 63 4.61 7.91 3.29
CA GLU A 63 5.37 7.60 2.07
C GLU A 63 4.62 6.56 1.21
N ASN A 64 3.84 5.66 1.83
CA ASN A 64 2.96 4.71 1.16
C ASN A 64 1.81 4.25 2.08
N PHE A 65 0.68 3.80 1.53
CA PHE A 65 -0.40 3.16 2.29
C PHE A 65 -1.26 2.23 1.43
N ALA A 66 -1.84 1.22 2.07
CA ALA A 66 -2.71 0.23 1.42
C ALA A 66 -3.85 -0.21 2.34
N ALA A 67 -4.91 -0.79 1.77
CA ALA A 67 -6.00 -1.39 2.54
C ALA A 67 -5.51 -2.61 3.31
N TYR A 68 -5.82 -2.70 4.60
CA TYR A 68 -5.47 -3.85 5.43
C TYR A 68 -6.53 -4.10 6.49
N LYS A 69 -7.13 -5.30 6.46
CA LYS A 69 -8.10 -5.81 7.46
C LYS A 69 -9.21 -4.81 7.84
N GLY A 70 -9.82 -4.16 6.85
CA GLY A 70 -10.90 -3.19 7.06
C GLY A 70 -10.43 -1.79 7.49
N GLY A 71 -9.12 -1.56 7.53
CA GLY A 71 -8.51 -0.26 7.72
C GLY A 71 -7.31 -0.08 6.80
N LEU A 72 -6.23 0.53 7.31
CA LEU A 72 -5.03 0.81 6.51
C LEU A 72 -3.77 0.23 7.16
N ILE A 73 -2.82 -0.15 6.32
CA ILE A 73 -1.40 -0.12 6.63
C ILE A 73 -0.82 1.16 6.03
N ALA A 74 -0.04 1.91 6.80
CA ALA A 74 0.64 3.10 6.31
C ALA A 74 2.10 3.09 6.75
N ASP A 75 2.95 3.45 5.82
CA ASP A 75 4.34 3.79 6.06
C ASP A 75 4.44 5.30 6.26
N PHE A 76 4.88 5.73 7.44
CA PHE A 76 5.14 7.13 7.77
C PHE A 76 6.63 7.46 7.76
N GLY A 77 7.38 6.83 6.85
CA GLY A 77 8.78 7.05 6.60
C GLY A 77 9.64 6.65 7.78
N ALA A 78 10.48 7.58 8.25
CA ALA A 78 11.34 7.37 9.41
C ALA A 78 10.59 7.04 10.73
N ASN A 79 9.26 7.25 10.80
CA ASN A 79 8.45 6.82 11.94
C ASN A 79 8.09 5.33 11.88
N GLY A 80 8.21 4.70 10.70
CA GLY A 80 7.92 3.31 10.41
C GLY A 80 6.45 3.02 10.09
N ILE A 81 6.06 1.76 10.24
CA ILE A 81 4.77 1.23 9.79
C ILE A 81 3.73 1.25 10.91
N PHE A 82 2.54 1.77 10.58
CA PHE A 82 1.38 1.80 11.46
C PHE A 82 0.18 1.10 10.82
N PHE A 83 -0.65 0.49 11.65
CA PHE A 83 -1.98 0.03 11.26
C PHE A 83 -3.05 0.98 11.78
N TYR A 84 -4.02 1.30 10.93
CA TYR A 84 -5.21 2.05 11.29
C TYR A 84 -6.40 1.11 11.36
N TYR A 85 -7.11 1.10 12.48
CA TYR A 85 -8.36 0.36 12.64
C TYR A 85 -9.26 1.08 13.65
N ASP A 86 -10.57 1.19 13.35
CA ASP A 86 -11.57 1.82 14.22
C ASP A 86 -11.15 3.17 14.82
N GLY A 87 -10.59 4.06 14.00
CA GLY A 87 -10.20 5.41 14.45
C GLY A 87 -8.86 5.48 15.18
N THR A 88 -8.12 4.38 15.28
CA THR A 88 -6.87 4.31 16.06
C THR A 88 -5.70 3.86 15.19
N TRP A 89 -4.57 4.58 15.31
CA TRP A 89 -3.28 4.17 14.77
C TRP A 89 -2.48 3.37 15.80
N THR A 90 -1.93 2.23 15.38
CA THR A 90 -1.03 1.39 16.19
C THR A 90 0.28 1.20 15.44
N GLY A 91 1.39 1.66 16.02
CA GLY A 91 2.74 1.46 15.45
C GLY A 91 3.18 0.01 15.61
N THR A 92 3.78 -0.55 14.55
CA THR A 92 4.18 -1.97 14.49
C THR A 92 5.69 -2.16 14.43
N THR A 93 6.40 -1.20 13.84
CA THR A 93 7.86 -1.13 13.75
C THR A 93 8.28 0.31 13.52
N ASN A 94 9.53 0.65 13.85
CA ASN A 94 10.15 1.94 13.56
C ASN A 94 11.09 1.89 12.35
N TRP A 95 11.10 0.79 11.59
CA TRP A 95 11.86 0.67 10.36
C TRP A 95 11.08 1.32 9.22
N ASN A 96 11.78 2.09 8.38
CA ASN A 96 11.23 2.65 7.15
C ASN A 96 11.32 1.59 6.02
N PRO A 97 10.20 1.07 5.51
CA PRO A 97 10.22 0.20 4.34
C PRO A 97 10.54 0.98 3.06
N GLU A 98 11.15 0.32 2.08
CA GLU A 98 11.27 0.83 0.71
C GLU A 98 9.96 0.59 -0.06
N ASN A 99 9.21 -0.45 0.30
CA ASN A 99 7.91 -0.77 -0.30
C ASN A 99 7.01 -1.57 0.67
N ILE A 100 5.69 -1.39 0.55
CA ILE A 100 4.67 -2.16 1.27
C ILE A 100 3.60 -2.66 0.31
N VAL A 101 3.15 -3.90 0.52
CA VAL A 101 2.01 -4.47 -0.21
C VAL A 101 1.03 -5.10 0.76
N SER A 102 -0.26 -4.93 0.50
CA SER A 102 -1.31 -5.52 1.31
C SER A 102 -2.53 -5.87 0.49
N GLN A 103 -2.97 -7.12 0.61
CA GLN A 103 -4.19 -7.64 -0.03
C GLN A 103 -4.63 -8.90 0.70
N ASN A 104 -5.94 -9.18 0.73
CA ASN A 104 -6.50 -10.41 1.31
C ASN A 104 -6.05 -10.72 2.75
N GLY A 105 -5.76 -9.67 3.53
CA GLY A 105 -5.30 -9.78 4.92
C GLY A 105 -3.82 -10.10 5.10
N ILE A 106 -3.07 -10.24 4.00
CA ILE A 106 -1.60 -10.29 3.97
C ILE A 106 -1.08 -8.86 3.98
N ALA A 107 -0.01 -8.61 4.73
CA ALA A 107 0.78 -7.38 4.66
C ALA A 107 2.26 -7.75 4.63
N ALA A 108 2.97 -7.32 3.59
CA ALA A 108 4.40 -7.51 3.46
C ALA A 108 5.10 -6.17 3.27
N ALA A 109 6.33 -6.10 3.78
CA ALA A 109 7.15 -4.91 3.73
C ALA A 109 8.58 -5.31 3.38
N ASP A 110 9.14 -4.57 2.43
CA ASP A 110 10.54 -4.63 2.09
C ASP A 110 11.26 -3.52 2.87
N PHE A 111 12.23 -3.90 3.71
CA PHE A 111 13.04 -2.99 4.50
C PHE A 111 14.45 -2.82 3.91
N GLY A 112 14.57 -2.95 2.59
CA GLY A 112 15.79 -2.77 1.84
C GLY A 112 16.85 -3.78 2.25
N ALA A 113 17.97 -3.28 2.76
CA ALA A 113 19.06 -4.11 3.27
C ALA A 113 18.67 -5.02 4.46
N ASN A 114 17.55 -4.74 5.15
CA ASN A 114 17.02 -5.60 6.21
C ASN A 114 16.09 -6.70 5.68
N GLY A 115 15.85 -6.75 4.38
CA GLY A 115 15.13 -7.81 3.69
C GLY A 115 13.62 -7.66 3.69
N LEU A 116 12.96 -8.73 3.25
CA LEU A 116 11.52 -8.84 3.07
C LEU A 116 10.85 -9.55 4.25
N TRP A 117 9.80 -8.93 4.79
CA TRP A 117 9.05 -9.39 5.96
C TRP A 117 7.55 -9.43 5.69
N GLU A 118 6.84 -10.34 6.34
CA GLU A 118 5.39 -10.43 6.34
C GLU A 118 4.85 -10.28 7.77
N HIS A 119 3.75 -9.53 7.93
CA HIS A 119 3.07 -9.41 9.20
C HIS A 119 2.03 -10.53 9.38
N ASN A 120 2.29 -11.47 10.29
CA ASN A 120 1.43 -12.65 10.51
C ASN A 120 0.14 -12.38 11.30
N GLY A 121 -0.16 -11.10 11.57
CA GLY A 121 -1.30 -10.65 12.38
C GLY A 121 -0.92 -10.26 13.82
N GLU A 122 0.23 -10.70 14.31
CA GLU A 122 0.75 -10.32 15.63
C GLU A 122 2.14 -9.69 15.54
N THR A 123 3.01 -10.20 14.66
CA THR A 123 4.41 -9.82 14.55
C THR A 123 4.88 -9.85 13.10
N TRP A 124 5.95 -9.11 12.81
CA TRP A 124 6.69 -9.21 11.56
C TRP A 124 7.58 -10.47 11.57
N VAL A 125 7.49 -11.28 10.53
CA VAL A 125 8.27 -12.50 10.30
C VAL A 125 9.11 -12.31 9.04
N GLY A 126 10.43 -12.49 9.16
CA GLY A 126 11.33 -12.35 8.02
C GLY A 126 11.15 -13.50 7.03
N LEU A 127 10.87 -13.16 5.77
CA LEU A 127 10.69 -14.11 4.67
C LEU A 127 11.98 -14.31 3.86
N SER A 128 12.78 -13.25 3.71
CA SER A 128 14.05 -13.27 2.98
C SER A 128 14.97 -12.18 3.49
N GLY A 129 16.29 -12.40 3.42
CA GLY A 129 17.29 -11.36 3.65
C GLY A 129 17.65 -10.56 2.40
N TRP A 130 16.98 -10.81 1.27
CA TRP A 130 17.19 -10.08 0.01
C TRP A 130 16.26 -8.87 -0.08
N ASN A 131 16.74 -7.82 -0.75
CA ASN A 131 15.97 -6.63 -1.10
C ASN A 131 15.25 -6.87 -2.44
N PRO A 132 13.91 -7.05 -2.47
CA PRO A 132 13.15 -7.10 -3.71
C PRO A 132 13.03 -5.73 -4.38
N GLU A 133 13.16 -5.67 -5.71
CA GLU A 133 12.94 -4.43 -6.48
C GLU A 133 11.45 -4.12 -6.64
N SER A 134 10.60 -5.14 -6.64
CA SER A 134 9.15 -5.00 -6.60
C SER A 134 8.45 -6.17 -5.93
N MET A 135 7.26 -5.91 -5.41
CA MET A 135 6.43 -6.90 -4.75
C MET A 135 4.98 -6.73 -5.15
N MET A 136 4.22 -7.81 -5.09
CA MET A 136 2.77 -7.79 -5.27
C MET A 136 2.14 -9.01 -4.61
N ILE A 137 0.93 -8.84 -4.11
CA ILE A 137 0.09 -9.97 -3.72
C ILE A 137 -0.70 -10.41 -4.94
N TRP A 138 -0.75 -11.72 -5.17
CA TRP A 138 -1.60 -12.33 -6.18
C TRP A 138 -2.31 -13.53 -5.55
N GLU A 139 -3.64 -13.49 -5.58
CA GLU A 139 -4.50 -14.40 -4.81
C GLU A 139 -4.16 -14.36 -3.31
N ILE A 140 -3.47 -15.38 -2.81
CA ILE A 140 -3.06 -15.53 -1.41
C ILE A 140 -1.53 -15.66 -1.27
N ASN A 141 -0.79 -15.41 -2.35
CA ASN A 141 0.65 -15.54 -2.40
C ASN A 141 1.32 -14.17 -2.54
N LEU A 142 2.58 -14.09 -2.11
CA LEU A 142 3.44 -12.94 -2.33
C LEU A 142 4.41 -13.24 -3.48
N ALA A 143 4.32 -12.47 -4.55
CA ALA A 143 5.34 -12.44 -5.60
C ALA A 143 6.35 -11.33 -5.30
N ALA A 144 7.62 -11.65 -5.47
CA ALA A 144 8.72 -10.71 -5.30
C ALA A 144 9.70 -10.84 -6.46
N ASP A 145 10.08 -9.70 -7.04
CA ASP A 145 11.18 -9.62 -7.99
C ASP A 145 12.45 -9.26 -7.23
N PHE A 146 13.45 -10.14 -7.28
CA PHE A 146 14.76 -9.91 -6.67
C PHE A 146 15.81 -9.49 -7.72
N GLY A 147 15.37 -8.76 -8.74
CA GLY A 147 16.18 -8.21 -9.81
C GLY A 147 16.83 -9.31 -10.64
N ALA A 148 18.15 -9.27 -10.79
CA ALA A 148 18.90 -10.32 -11.48
C ALA A 148 18.74 -11.74 -10.89
N SER A 149 18.22 -11.88 -9.67
CA SER A 149 17.88 -13.18 -9.06
C SER A 149 16.49 -13.71 -9.48
N GLY A 150 15.73 -12.90 -10.22
CA GLY A 150 14.47 -13.23 -10.86
C GLY A 150 13.24 -13.12 -9.98
N ILE A 151 12.11 -13.59 -10.52
CA ILE A 151 10.79 -13.54 -9.87
C ILE A 151 10.54 -14.81 -9.07
N TRP A 152 10.09 -14.65 -7.84
CA TRP A 152 9.78 -15.73 -6.91
C TRP A 152 8.37 -15.59 -6.35
N ASN A 153 7.73 -16.72 -6.06
CA ASN A 153 6.42 -16.80 -5.41
C ASN A 153 6.56 -17.45 -4.04
N TYR A 154 6.04 -16.79 -3.01
CA TYR A 154 5.92 -17.32 -1.66
C TYR A 154 4.48 -17.74 -1.38
N ASP A 155 4.28 -19.03 -1.08
CA ASP A 155 2.96 -19.63 -0.85
C ASP A 155 2.49 -19.59 0.63
N GLY A 156 3.09 -18.71 1.43
CA GLY A 156 2.90 -18.66 2.88
C GLY A 156 3.79 -19.62 3.66
N LYS A 157 4.58 -20.47 2.98
CA LYS A 157 5.51 -21.42 3.63
C LYS A 157 6.86 -21.50 2.94
N THR A 158 6.89 -21.51 1.62
CA THR A 158 8.08 -21.77 0.82
C THR A 158 8.14 -20.86 -0.40
N TRP A 159 9.37 -20.49 -0.76
CA TRP A 159 9.68 -19.77 -1.98
C TRP A 159 9.84 -20.73 -3.16
N THR A 160 9.16 -20.45 -4.27
CA THR A 160 9.33 -21.12 -5.56
C THR A 160 9.77 -20.10 -6.60
N GLY A 161 10.93 -20.30 -7.21
CA GLY A 161 11.41 -19.46 -8.31
C GLY A 161 10.57 -19.70 -9.58
N LEU A 162 10.06 -18.63 -10.17
CA LEU A 162 9.25 -18.67 -11.38
C LEU A 162 10.12 -18.52 -12.62
N VAL A 163 11.03 -17.55 -12.60
CA VAL A 163 11.97 -17.25 -13.68
C VAL A 163 13.22 -16.59 -13.12
N GLY A 164 14.37 -16.79 -13.77
CA GLY A 164 15.65 -16.17 -13.39
C GLY A 164 15.97 -14.89 -14.19
N TRP A 165 14.95 -14.16 -14.61
CA TRP A 165 15.09 -12.90 -15.35
C TRP A 165 14.53 -11.76 -14.51
N ASP A 166 15.19 -10.62 -14.62
CA ASP A 166 14.83 -9.36 -13.99
C ASP A 166 13.60 -8.74 -14.66
N ALA A 167 12.60 -8.35 -13.88
CA ALA A 167 11.35 -7.80 -14.39
C ALA A 167 11.24 -6.31 -14.08
N GLU A 168 11.31 -5.49 -15.14
CA GLU A 168 11.16 -4.03 -15.01
C GLU A 168 9.81 -3.58 -14.40
N LYS A 169 8.78 -4.42 -14.51
CA LYS A 169 7.45 -4.15 -13.93
C LYS A 169 6.63 -5.42 -13.77
N MET A 170 5.97 -5.56 -12.61
CA MET A 170 4.96 -6.58 -12.35
C MET A 170 3.60 -5.93 -12.03
N GLU A 171 2.51 -6.54 -12.51
CA GLU A 171 1.13 -6.09 -12.26
C GLU A 171 0.21 -7.33 -12.15
N PRO A 172 -0.71 -7.39 -11.16
CA PRO A 172 -1.69 -8.47 -11.08
C PRO A 172 -2.76 -8.29 -12.14
N ILE A 173 -3.31 -9.41 -12.60
CA ILE A 173 -4.53 -9.43 -13.42
C ILE A 173 -5.60 -10.18 -12.61
N ASP A 174 -6.62 -9.45 -12.17
CA ASP A 174 -7.81 -10.03 -11.57
C ASP A 174 -8.74 -10.53 -12.70
N PHE A 175 -9.20 -11.78 -12.61
CA PHE A 175 -10.15 -12.40 -13.55
C PHE A 175 -11.55 -12.54 -12.95
#